data_AF-A0A3C0PIR7-F1
#
_entry.id   AF-A0A3C0PIR7-F1
#
_cell.length_a   1.000
_cell.length_b   1.000
_cell.length_c   1.000
_cell.angle_alpha   90.00
_cell.angle_beta   90.00
_cell.angle_gamma   90.00
#
_symmetry.space_group_name_H-M   'P 1'
#
loop_
_entity.id
_entity.type
_entity.pdbx_description
1 polymer ?
#
loop_
_entity_poly.entity_id
_entity_poly.type
_entity_poly.pdbx_seq_one_letter_code
_entity_poly.pdbx_strand_id
1 'polypeptide(L)'
;MIDKEDRKKISEIKDLMIDIGSKNKKETEKYLRVGTPACILSNFMPLLNDFVTSKAWDDKVGAFVVSEVMRILSAKKKQLNVAVYGVSTVQEEIGSRGAKTSCYGIDPHAGIAIDVGFATDVPGDDKKVYGNIKLGNGPILHRGANINIPLGTMFEKAAAKAEINVQWTAEPSASSTDADVIQINRSGVAAALVSIPTRYMHTPVEMCSISDIEHTVDLIAETILAMPKNPDFLPY
;
A
#
# COMPACT_ATOMS: atom_id res chain seq x y z
N MET A 1 11.92 -9.32 1.54
CA MET A 1 12.16 -10.04 2.82
C MET A 1 13.64 -10.46 2.95
N ILE A 2 14.26 -10.14 4.09
CA ILE A 2 15.63 -10.58 4.43
C ILE A 2 15.62 -12.09 4.73
N ASP A 3 16.58 -12.83 4.17
CA ASP A 3 16.77 -14.26 4.42
C ASP A 3 16.97 -14.54 5.93
N LYS A 4 16.53 -15.71 6.42
CA LYS A 4 16.67 -16.13 7.81
C LYS A 4 18.11 -16.08 8.32
N GLU A 5 19.10 -16.30 7.46
CA GLU A 5 20.50 -16.15 7.84
C GLU A 5 20.92 -14.69 8.02
N ASP A 6 20.46 -13.81 7.14
CA ASP A 6 20.76 -12.37 7.25
C ASP A 6 19.97 -11.71 8.38
N ARG A 7 18.80 -12.25 8.78
CA ARG A 7 18.09 -11.82 10.00
C ARG A 7 18.93 -11.98 11.26
N LYS A 8 19.88 -12.94 11.30
CA LYS A 8 20.82 -13.10 12.44
C LYS A 8 21.93 -12.04 12.45
N LYS A 9 22.15 -11.31 11.35
CA LYS A 9 23.15 -10.24 11.25
C LYS A 9 22.58 -8.86 11.61
N ILE A 10 21.26 -8.75 11.76
CA ILE A 10 20.57 -7.51 12.14
C ILE A 10 20.65 -7.34 13.65
N SER A 11 20.88 -6.12 14.13
CA SER A 11 20.79 -5.80 15.55
C SER A 11 19.40 -6.14 16.07
N GLU A 12 19.31 -6.94 17.12
CA GLU A 12 18.04 -7.22 17.77
C GLU A 12 17.54 -5.97 18.49
N ILE A 13 16.22 -5.81 18.65
CA ILE A 13 15.63 -4.65 19.36
C ILE A 13 16.24 -4.46 20.76
N LYS A 14 16.56 -5.57 21.44
CA LYS A 14 17.18 -5.55 22.77
C LYS A 14 18.58 -4.91 22.79
N ASP A 15 19.23 -4.85 21.63
CA ASP A 15 20.58 -4.31 21.43
C ASP A 15 20.54 -2.86 20.92
N LEU A 16 19.36 -2.34 20.58
CA LEU A 16 19.19 -0.96 20.13
C LEU A 16 19.10 0.00 21.33
N MET A 17 19.84 1.11 21.25
CA MET A 17 19.81 2.19 22.23
C MET A 17 19.65 3.54 21.51
N ILE A 18 18.79 4.40 22.05
CA ILE A 18 18.68 5.81 21.64
C ILE A 18 19.20 6.66 22.79
N ASP A 19 20.34 7.32 22.57
CA ASP A 19 20.86 8.32 23.50
C ASP A 19 20.20 9.67 23.23
N ILE A 20 19.53 10.23 24.24
CA ILE A 20 18.86 11.53 24.18
C ILE A 20 19.66 12.63 24.91
N GLY A 21 20.87 12.32 25.39
CA GLY A 21 21.74 13.24 26.11
C GLY A 21 21.33 13.54 27.56
N SER A 22 20.43 12.74 28.15
CA SER A 22 20.00 12.91 29.55
C SER A 22 21.00 12.32 30.55
N LYS A 23 21.27 13.01 31.66
CA LYS A 23 22.28 12.60 32.65
C LYS A 23 21.86 11.46 33.57
N ASN A 24 20.55 11.29 33.79
CA ASN A 24 20.00 10.25 34.65
C ASN A 24 18.50 10.05 34.38
N LYS A 25 17.96 8.96 34.93
CA LYS A 25 16.54 8.59 34.85
C LYS A 25 15.58 9.74 35.17
N LYS A 26 15.84 10.52 36.23
CA LYS A 26 14.97 11.63 36.65
C LYS A 26 14.93 12.75 35.61
N GLU A 27 15.99 12.96 34.84
CA GLU A 27 16.00 13.89 33.71
C GLU A 27 15.30 13.29 32.49
N THR A 28 15.56 12.04 32.15
CA THR A 28 14.87 11.31 31.07
C THR A 28 13.35 11.35 31.24
N GLU A 29 12.85 11.08 32.45
CA GLU A 29 11.43 11.04 32.79
C GLU A 29 10.72 12.41 32.68
N LYS A 30 11.47 13.52 32.56
CA LYS A 30 10.88 14.84 32.25
C LYS A 30 10.48 14.97 30.78
N TYR A 31 11.14 14.24 29.89
CA TYR A 31 10.93 14.32 28.44
C TYR A 31 10.14 13.14 27.90
N LEU A 32 10.35 11.95 28.45
CA LEU A 32 9.80 10.69 27.93
C LEU A 32 9.16 9.85 29.04
N ARG A 33 8.27 8.94 28.66
CA ARG A 33 7.70 7.91 29.53
C ARG A 33 7.98 6.54 28.92
N VAL A 34 7.95 5.49 29.75
CA VAL A 34 7.98 4.12 29.22
C VAL A 34 6.81 3.94 28.25
N GLY A 35 7.11 3.48 27.04
CA GLY A 35 6.14 3.37 25.94
C GLY A 35 6.01 4.62 25.06
N THR A 36 6.79 5.68 25.28
CA THR A 36 6.86 6.80 24.32
C THR A 36 7.37 6.29 22.97
N PRO A 37 6.62 6.46 21.87
CA PRO A 37 7.07 6.04 20.55
C PRO A 37 8.21 6.93 20.08
N ALA A 38 9.18 6.32 19.41
CA ALA A 38 10.26 7.00 18.69
C ALA A 38 10.13 6.70 17.21
N CYS A 39 10.47 7.68 16.37
CA CYS A 39 10.56 7.48 14.93
C CYS A 39 11.70 8.32 14.37
N ILE A 40 12.17 7.93 13.20
CA ILE A 40 13.16 8.72 12.45
C ILE A 40 12.50 10.04 12.06
N LEU A 41 13.26 11.14 12.08
CA LEU A 41 12.73 12.46 11.76
C LEU A 41 12.26 12.50 10.30
N SER A 42 11.12 13.16 10.05
CA SER A 42 10.54 13.27 8.71
C SER A 42 11.49 14.00 7.76
N ASN A 43 11.59 13.47 6.55
CA ASN A 43 12.59 13.82 5.55
C ASN A 43 11.99 13.86 4.14
N PHE A 44 10.73 14.33 3.98
CA PHE A 44 10.21 14.52 2.63
C PHE A 44 11.17 15.40 1.85
N MET A 45 11.75 14.84 0.80
CA MET A 45 12.79 15.50 0.03
C MET A 45 12.63 15.11 -1.45
N PRO A 46 12.40 16.09 -2.34
CA PRO A 46 12.53 15.89 -3.76
C PRO A 46 13.95 15.50 -4.12
N LEU A 47 14.10 14.58 -5.07
CA LEU A 47 15.38 14.16 -5.63
C LEU A 47 15.46 14.63 -7.09
N LEU A 48 16.31 13.98 -7.88
CA LEU A 48 16.34 14.18 -9.33
C LEU A 48 15.09 13.60 -9.98
N ASN A 49 14.71 14.18 -11.12
CA ASN A 49 13.51 13.80 -11.89
C ASN A 49 12.24 13.98 -11.05
N ASP A 50 11.32 13.02 -11.10
CA ASP A 50 10.06 13.00 -10.36
C ASP A 50 10.14 12.12 -9.09
N PHE A 51 11.34 11.79 -8.61
CA PHE A 51 11.52 10.95 -7.44
C PHE A 51 11.49 11.74 -6.15
N VAL A 52 10.86 11.16 -5.13
CA VAL A 52 10.74 11.72 -3.78
C VAL A 52 11.12 10.68 -2.76
N THR A 53 11.77 11.13 -1.70
CA THR A 53 12.11 10.27 -0.56
C THR A 53 11.44 10.75 0.72
N SER A 54 11.05 9.82 1.57
CA SER A 54 10.46 10.06 2.88
C SER A 54 10.55 8.78 3.70
N LYS A 55 10.50 8.91 5.02
CA LYS A 55 10.28 7.78 5.92
C LYS A 55 8.86 7.24 5.75
N ALA A 56 8.69 5.92 5.88
CA ALA A 56 7.38 5.25 5.93
C ALA A 56 6.45 5.72 4.80
N TRP A 57 6.96 5.66 3.56
CA TRP A 57 6.09 5.63 2.40
C TRP A 57 5.14 4.44 2.50
N ASP A 58 5.65 3.30 2.96
CA ASP A 58 4.87 2.17 3.45
C ASP A 58 4.19 2.51 4.80
N ASP A 59 2.86 2.61 4.90
CA ASP A 59 1.92 2.86 3.79
C ASP A 59 1.23 4.24 3.95
N LYS A 60 2.02 5.28 4.30
CA LYS A 60 1.50 6.65 4.27
C LYS A 60 1.12 7.10 2.86
N VAL A 61 1.76 6.54 1.83
CA VAL A 61 1.40 6.84 0.45
C VAL A 61 0.04 6.26 0.09
N GLY A 62 -0.30 5.03 0.50
CA GLY A 62 -1.63 4.47 0.29
C GLY A 62 -2.71 5.27 1.01
N ALA A 63 -2.46 5.74 2.25
CA ALA A 63 -3.38 6.64 2.94
C ALA A 63 -3.61 7.98 2.21
N PHE A 64 -2.55 8.53 1.59
CA PHE A 64 -2.66 9.70 0.72
C PHE A 64 -3.50 9.38 -0.54
N VAL A 65 -3.22 8.26 -1.20
CA VAL A 65 -3.97 7.80 -2.39
C VAL A 65 -5.47 7.65 -2.07
N VAL A 66 -5.84 7.01 -0.95
CA VAL A 66 -7.24 6.91 -0.49
C VAL A 66 -7.87 8.29 -0.39
N SER A 67 -7.17 9.25 0.22
CA SER A 67 -7.69 10.60 0.43
C SER A 67 -7.93 11.33 -0.90
N GLU A 68 -6.99 11.23 -1.85
CA GLU A 68 -7.10 11.86 -3.16
C GLU A 68 -8.15 11.19 -4.06
N VAL A 69 -8.26 9.87 -4.03
CA VAL A 69 -9.35 9.13 -4.69
C VAL A 69 -10.70 9.65 -4.17
N MET A 70 -10.88 9.71 -2.84
CA MET A 70 -12.13 10.22 -2.26
C MET A 70 -12.41 11.68 -2.65
N ARG A 71 -11.37 12.52 -2.77
CA ARG A 71 -11.49 13.90 -3.26
C ARG A 71 -12.02 13.95 -4.69
N ILE A 72 -11.45 13.15 -5.61
CA ILE A 72 -11.89 13.06 -7.01
C ILE A 72 -13.33 12.54 -7.11
N LEU A 73 -13.64 11.45 -6.39
CA LEU A 73 -14.96 10.83 -6.41
C LEU A 73 -16.04 11.76 -5.84
N SER A 74 -15.71 12.54 -4.81
CA SER A 74 -16.62 13.55 -4.25
C SER A 74 -16.98 14.62 -5.28
N ALA A 75 -16.01 15.11 -6.05
CA ALA A 75 -16.25 16.07 -7.12
C ALA A 75 -17.11 15.48 -8.27
N LYS A 76 -17.01 14.17 -8.51
CA LYS A 76 -17.76 13.42 -9.54
C LYS A 76 -18.95 12.63 -8.99
N LYS A 77 -19.45 12.94 -7.79
CA LYS A 77 -20.44 12.14 -7.05
C LYS A 77 -21.68 11.73 -7.86
N LYS A 78 -22.16 12.56 -8.78
CA LYS A 78 -23.33 12.26 -9.64
C LYS A 78 -23.09 11.13 -10.66
N GLN A 79 -21.84 10.78 -10.91
CA GLN A 79 -21.44 9.72 -11.85
C GLN A 79 -21.32 8.35 -11.15
N LEU A 80 -21.30 8.32 -9.81
CA LEU A 80 -21.13 7.10 -9.04
C LEU A 80 -22.38 6.22 -9.09
N ASN A 81 -22.19 4.95 -9.44
CA ASN A 81 -23.23 3.91 -9.37
C ASN A 81 -23.14 3.05 -8.11
N VAL A 82 -22.11 3.25 -7.29
CA VAL A 82 -21.79 2.47 -6.10
C VAL A 82 -21.57 3.39 -4.90
N ALA A 83 -21.78 2.85 -3.69
CA ALA A 83 -21.33 3.50 -2.46
C ALA A 83 -19.83 3.25 -2.26
N VAL A 84 -19.10 4.28 -1.86
CA VAL A 84 -17.64 4.22 -1.68
C VAL A 84 -17.29 4.60 -0.26
N TYR A 85 -16.45 3.78 0.38
CA TYR A 85 -15.93 4.00 1.73
C TYR A 85 -14.41 4.07 1.65
N GLY A 86 -13.82 5.18 2.12
CA GLY A 86 -12.38 5.30 2.30
C GLY A 86 -12.00 4.88 3.71
N VAL A 87 -10.98 4.03 3.84
CA VAL A 87 -10.50 3.52 5.14
C VAL A 87 -9.00 3.73 5.22
N SER A 88 -8.53 4.33 6.32
CA SER A 88 -7.12 4.29 6.71
C SER A 88 -7.00 3.22 7.79
N THR A 89 -6.44 2.07 7.41
CA THR A 89 -6.29 0.94 8.31
C THR A 89 -5.11 1.16 9.27
N VAL A 90 -5.07 0.35 10.33
CA VAL A 90 -3.98 0.35 11.31
C VAL A 90 -3.54 -1.08 11.53
N GLN A 91 -2.28 -1.26 11.95
CA GLN A 91 -1.75 -2.56 12.33
C GLN A 91 -1.75 -3.58 11.16
N GLU A 92 -1.49 -3.11 9.93
CA GLU A 92 -1.19 -3.94 8.75
C GLU A 92 0.02 -4.85 9.07
N GLU A 93 1.14 -4.20 9.39
CA GLU A 93 2.46 -4.78 9.68
C GLU A 93 2.52 -5.84 10.81
N ILE A 94 1.43 -5.99 11.56
CA ILE A 94 1.29 -6.97 12.65
C ILE A 94 0.01 -7.83 12.50
N GLY A 95 -0.49 -7.95 11.27
CA GLY A 95 -1.53 -8.89 10.86
C GLY A 95 -2.84 -8.25 10.40
N SER A 96 -2.80 -7.14 9.66
CA SER A 96 -3.96 -6.57 8.92
C SER A 96 -5.21 -6.34 9.77
N ARG A 97 -5.02 -5.97 11.04
CA ARG A 97 -6.11 -5.97 12.04
C ARG A 97 -7.15 -4.90 11.75
N GLY A 98 -6.71 -3.73 11.28
CA GLY A 98 -7.57 -2.62 10.90
C GLY A 98 -8.44 -2.94 9.69
N ALA A 99 -7.89 -3.58 8.64
CA ALA A 99 -8.68 -4.03 7.51
C ALA A 99 -9.72 -5.06 7.91
N LYS A 100 -9.34 -6.04 8.75
CA LYS A 100 -10.27 -7.07 9.22
C LYS A 100 -11.52 -6.48 9.87
N THR A 101 -11.35 -5.55 10.82
CA THR A 101 -12.49 -4.95 11.54
C THR A 101 -13.27 -3.98 10.66
N SER A 102 -12.59 -3.16 9.84
CA SER A 102 -13.23 -2.18 8.96
C SER A 102 -14.06 -2.86 7.88
N CYS A 103 -13.48 -3.86 7.20
CA CYS A 103 -14.17 -4.65 6.18
C CYS A 103 -15.38 -5.39 6.78
N TYR A 104 -15.25 -5.94 8.01
CA TYR A 104 -16.35 -6.61 8.68
C TYR A 104 -17.51 -5.66 9.04
N GLY A 105 -17.20 -4.41 9.40
CA GLY A 105 -18.19 -3.40 9.75
C GLY A 105 -18.90 -2.79 8.53
N ILE A 106 -18.15 -2.59 7.44
CA ILE A 106 -18.69 -2.03 6.20
C ILE A 106 -19.48 -3.07 5.41
N ASP A 107 -19.07 -4.35 5.47
CA ASP A 107 -19.64 -5.46 4.69
C ASP A 107 -19.68 -5.15 3.17
N PRO A 108 -18.53 -4.83 2.55
CA PRO A 108 -18.50 -4.38 1.16
C PRO A 108 -18.63 -5.54 0.17
N HIS A 109 -19.19 -5.28 -1.01
CA HIS A 109 -19.16 -6.24 -2.13
C HIS A 109 -17.76 -6.39 -2.75
N ALA A 110 -16.97 -5.32 -2.72
CA ALA A 110 -15.60 -5.29 -3.19
C ALA A 110 -14.71 -4.43 -2.28
N GLY A 111 -13.47 -4.86 -2.08
CA GLY A 111 -12.44 -4.11 -1.37
C GLY A 111 -11.19 -3.97 -2.22
N ILE A 112 -10.61 -2.78 -2.24
CA ILE A 112 -9.36 -2.47 -2.93
C ILE A 112 -8.35 -2.19 -1.83
N ALA A 113 -7.40 -3.09 -1.63
CA ALA A 113 -6.21 -2.82 -0.85
C ALA A 113 -5.27 -1.93 -1.68
N ILE A 114 -4.78 -0.87 -1.05
CA ILE A 114 -3.80 0.03 -1.61
C ILE A 114 -2.60 -0.10 -0.70
N ASP A 115 -1.45 -0.40 -1.28
CA ASP A 115 -0.24 -0.65 -0.54
C ASP A 115 0.97 -0.22 -1.39
N VAL A 116 2.17 -0.29 -0.86
CA VAL A 116 3.39 -0.18 -1.67
C VAL A 116 3.73 -1.53 -2.32
N GLY A 117 4.59 -1.51 -3.34
CA GLY A 117 5.13 -2.72 -3.96
C GLY A 117 6.60 -2.56 -4.28
N PHE A 118 7.36 -3.66 -4.23
CA PHE A 118 8.80 -3.63 -4.43
C PHE A 118 9.16 -3.19 -5.86
N ALA A 119 9.80 -2.04 -6.00
CA ALA A 119 10.55 -1.71 -7.20
C ALA A 119 11.86 -2.52 -7.20
N THR A 120 12.21 -3.11 -8.34
CA THR A 120 13.33 -4.06 -8.52
C THR A 120 14.41 -3.53 -9.47
N ASP A 121 14.44 -2.21 -9.62
CA ASP A 121 15.31 -1.49 -10.53
C ASP A 121 16.58 -0.95 -9.85
N VAL A 122 16.86 -1.40 -8.62
CA VAL A 122 18.11 -1.11 -7.91
C VAL A 122 19.03 -2.35 -7.87
N PRO A 123 20.36 -2.16 -7.78
CA PRO A 123 21.29 -3.28 -7.64
C PRO A 123 21.02 -4.12 -6.38
N GLY A 124 20.98 -5.44 -6.54
CA GLY A 124 20.83 -6.38 -5.44
C GLY A 124 19.43 -6.99 -5.30
N ASP A 125 18.42 -6.47 -6.00
CA ASP A 125 17.07 -7.05 -5.97
C ASP A 125 16.94 -8.32 -6.79
N ASP A 126 16.16 -9.27 -6.26
CA ASP A 126 15.84 -10.52 -6.97
C ASP A 126 14.55 -10.40 -7.77
N LYS A 127 14.71 -10.09 -9.06
CA LYS A 127 13.61 -10.03 -10.03
C LYS A 127 12.85 -11.33 -10.21
N LYS A 128 13.45 -12.48 -9.84
CA LYS A 128 12.75 -13.77 -9.89
C LYS A 128 11.69 -13.88 -8.80
N VAL A 129 11.83 -13.12 -7.72
CA VAL A 129 10.90 -13.11 -6.58
C VAL A 129 9.86 -12.02 -6.77
N TYR A 130 10.26 -10.79 -7.06
CA TYR A 130 9.36 -9.62 -7.04
C TYR A 130 8.96 -9.10 -8.43
N GLY A 131 9.38 -9.77 -9.50
CA GLY A 131 9.13 -9.34 -10.88
C GLY A 131 10.11 -8.26 -11.36
N ASN A 132 9.77 -7.60 -12.47
CA ASN A 132 10.59 -6.52 -13.05
C ASN A 132 9.81 -5.20 -13.00
N ILE A 133 9.71 -4.66 -11.80
CA ILE A 133 9.04 -3.40 -11.48
C ILE A 133 10.06 -2.26 -11.43
N LYS A 134 9.70 -1.09 -11.96
CA LYS A 134 10.53 0.12 -11.95
C LYS A 134 9.74 1.31 -11.42
N LEU A 135 10.43 2.28 -10.81
CA LEU A 135 9.83 3.58 -10.53
C LEU A 135 9.58 4.38 -11.83
N GLY A 136 8.53 5.19 -11.84
CA GLY A 136 8.14 6.06 -12.95
C GLY A 136 7.48 5.31 -14.12
N ASN A 137 7.11 4.05 -13.91
CA ASN A 137 6.51 3.18 -14.92
C ASN A 137 5.03 2.86 -14.63
N GLY A 138 4.42 3.55 -13.68
CA GLY A 138 3.01 3.42 -13.31
C GLY A 138 2.75 2.39 -12.20
N PRO A 139 1.50 2.36 -11.70
CA PRO A 139 1.08 1.47 -10.62
C PRO A 139 1.25 -0.01 -10.97
N ILE A 140 1.35 -0.83 -9.93
CA ILE A 140 1.42 -2.28 -10.05
C ILE A 140 0.01 -2.85 -9.89
N LEU A 141 -0.41 -3.61 -10.89
CA LEU A 141 -1.59 -4.47 -10.81
C LEU A 141 -1.15 -5.91 -10.53
N HIS A 142 -1.93 -6.58 -9.71
CA HIS A 142 -1.63 -7.94 -9.26
C HIS A 142 -2.56 -8.94 -9.93
N ARG A 143 -2.06 -10.14 -10.20
CA ARG A 143 -2.87 -11.31 -10.59
C ARG A 143 -2.51 -12.47 -9.70
N GLY A 144 -3.50 -13.12 -9.11
CA GLY A 144 -3.20 -14.18 -8.15
C GLY A 144 -4.37 -14.65 -7.34
N ALA A 145 -4.08 -15.49 -6.35
CA ALA A 145 -5.09 -16.12 -5.50
C ALA A 145 -5.97 -15.10 -4.77
N ASN A 146 -5.41 -13.93 -4.45
CA ASN A 146 -6.04 -12.86 -3.69
C ASN A 146 -6.79 -11.83 -4.55
N ILE A 147 -6.75 -11.96 -5.88
CA ILE A 147 -7.29 -10.96 -6.80
C ILE A 147 -8.52 -11.53 -7.51
N ASN A 148 -9.67 -10.92 -7.25
CA ASN A 148 -10.91 -11.27 -7.92
C ASN A 148 -10.82 -10.95 -9.43
N ILE A 149 -11.08 -11.94 -10.28
CA ILE A 149 -10.90 -11.84 -11.74
C ILE A 149 -11.77 -10.72 -12.35
N PRO A 150 -13.09 -10.65 -12.08
CA PRO A 150 -13.90 -9.52 -12.55
C PRO A 150 -13.37 -8.15 -12.13
N LEU A 151 -13.01 -7.97 -10.85
CA LEU A 151 -12.50 -6.69 -10.34
C LEU A 151 -11.13 -6.33 -10.94
N GLY A 152 -10.20 -7.28 -11.05
CA GLY A 152 -8.92 -7.08 -11.72
C GLY A 152 -9.10 -6.68 -13.19
N THR A 153 -10.06 -7.29 -13.89
CA THR A 153 -10.39 -6.93 -15.28
C THR A 153 -10.96 -5.51 -15.39
N MET A 154 -11.66 -5.01 -14.36
CA MET A 154 -12.12 -3.62 -14.34
C MET A 154 -10.94 -2.64 -14.26
N PHE A 155 -9.92 -2.94 -13.45
CA PHE A 155 -8.68 -2.16 -13.39
C PHE A 155 -7.94 -2.16 -14.74
N GLU A 156 -7.83 -3.31 -15.40
CA GLU A 156 -7.21 -3.43 -16.73
C GLU A 156 -7.90 -2.52 -17.77
N LYS A 157 -9.24 -2.54 -17.77
CA LYS A 157 -10.03 -1.71 -18.68
C LYS A 157 -9.91 -0.22 -18.34
N ALA A 158 -9.88 0.13 -17.06
CA ALA A 158 -9.72 1.50 -16.62
C ALA A 158 -8.34 2.05 -17.02
N ALA A 159 -7.27 1.29 -16.78
CA ALA A 159 -5.91 1.62 -17.19
C ALA A 159 -5.83 1.86 -18.71
N ALA A 160 -6.37 0.93 -19.50
CA ALA A 160 -6.37 1.06 -20.96
C ALA A 160 -7.17 2.28 -21.45
N LYS A 161 -8.33 2.56 -20.84
CA LYS A 161 -9.18 3.70 -21.21
C LYS A 161 -8.55 5.04 -20.82
N ALA A 162 -7.87 5.10 -19.69
CA ALA A 162 -7.21 6.31 -19.19
C ALA A 162 -5.78 6.49 -19.73
N GLU A 163 -5.31 5.57 -20.59
CA GLU A 163 -3.94 5.53 -21.11
C GLU A 163 -2.86 5.53 -20.01
N ILE A 164 -3.19 4.93 -18.86
CA ILE A 164 -2.28 4.78 -17.72
C ILE A 164 -1.45 3.52 -17.93
N ASN A 165 -0.12 3.68 -18.01
CA ASN A 165 0.78 2.53 -18.02
C ASN A 165 0.72 1.81 -16.67
N VAL A 166 0.71 0.48 -16.69
CA VAL A 166 0.68 -0.35 -15.48
C VAL A 166 1.73 -1.45 -15.56
N GLN A 167 2.22 -1.86 -14.41
CA GLN A 167 3.16 -2.96 -14.26
C GLN A 167 2.45 -4.16 -13.64
N TRP A 168 2.98 -5.37 -13.83
CA TRP A 168 2.31 -6.60 -13.40
C TRP A 168 3.17 -7.43 -12.47
N THR A 169 2.55 -7.87 -11.37
CA THR A 169 3.10 -8.84 -10.44
C THR A 169 2.15 -10.02 -10.27
N ALA A 170 2.70 -11.23 -10.18
CA ALA A 170 1.94 -12.44 -9.91
C ALA A 170 1.97 -12.74 -8.40
N GLU A 171 0.80 -12.97 -7.81
CA GLU A 171 0.62 -13.34 -6.40
C GLU A 171 0.15 -14.80 -6.31
N PRO A 172 1.07 -15.79 -6.38
CA PRO A 172 0.68 -17.21 -6.40
C PRO A 172 0.08 -17.69 -5.06
N SER A 173 0.24 -16.90 -4.00
CA SER A 173 -0.22 -17.17 -2.64
C SER A 173 -0.66 -15.87 -1.97
N ALA A 174 -0.73 -15.88 -0.63
CA ALA A 174 -0.93 -14.68 0.19
C ALA A 174 -0.04 -13.52 -0.25
N SER A 175 -0.65 -12.36 -0.46
CA SER A 175 0.05 -11.10 -0.79
C SER A 175 0.75 -10.49 0.43
N SER A 176 0.37 -10.92 1.64
CA SER A 176 0.79 -10.33 2.92
C SER A 176 0.38 -8.86 3.08
N THR A 177 -0.70 -8.46 2.42
CA THR A 177 -1.31 -7.13 2.53
C THR A 177 -2.73 -7.23 3.11
N ASP A 178 -3.38 -6.10 3.33
CA ASP A 178 -4.79 -6.03 3.70
C ASP A 178 -5.73 -6.78 2.72
N ALA A 179 -5.33 -7.02 1.46
CA ALA A 179 -6.11 -7.81 0.50
C ALA A 179 -6.38 -9.25 1.00
N ASP A 180 -5.44 -9.83 1.76
CA ASP A 180 -5.53 -11.20 2.29
C ASP A 180 -6.71 -11.38 3.23
N VAL A 181 -6.96 -10.39 4.09
CA VAL A 181 -8.05 -10.44 5.09
C VAL A 181 -9.37 -9.88 4.55
N ILE A 182 -9.30 -9.01 3.53
CA ILE A 182 -10.49 -8.50 2.85
C ILE A 182 -11.21 -9.65 2.14
N GLN A 183 -10.50 -10.46 1.34
CA GLN A 183 -11.14 -11.46 0.47
C GLN A 183 -11.97 -12.50 1.24
N ILE A 184 -11.53 -12.87 2.46
CA ILE A 184 -12.14 -13.90 3.30
C ILE A 184 -13.07 -13.30 4.38
N ASN A 185 -13.39 -12.01 4.27
CA ASN A 185 -14.28 -11.38 5.22
C ASN A 185 -15.72 -11.90 5.02
N ARG A 186 -16.39 -12.27 6.12
CA ARG A 186 -17.77 -12.80 6.12
C ARG A 186 -17.94 -13.94 5.11
N SER A 187 -18.84 -13.78 4.12
CA SER A 187 -19.13 -14.76 3.08
C SER A 187 -18.20 -14.65 1.86
N GLY A 188 -17.19 -13.78 1.92
CA GLY A 188 -16.29 -13.47 0.83
C GLY A 188 -16.56 -12.08 0.26
N VAL A 189 -15.47 -11.39 -0.08
CA VAL A 189 -15.48 -10.04 -0.69
C VAL A 189 -14.61 -10.09 -1.93
N ALA A 190 -15.02 -9.44 -3.02
CA ALA A 190 -14.17 -9.29 -4.19
C ALA A 190 -12.97 -8.39 -3.84
N ALA A 191 -11.78 -8.97 -3.73
CA ALA A 191 -10.58 -8.23 -3.37
C ALA A 191 -9.72 -7.89 -4.60
N ALA A 192 -9.08 -6.72 -4.56
CA ALA A 192 -7.99 -6.37 -5.45
C ALA A 192 -6.88 -5.67 -4.66
N LEU A 193 -5.67 -5.70 -5.21
CA LEU A 193 -4.49 -5.00 -4.70
C LEU A 193 -3.96 -4.11 -5.81
N VAL A 194 -3.71 -2.84 -5.48
CA VAL A 194 -3.01 -1.89 -6.34
C VAL A 194 -1.82 -1.36 -5.56
N SER A 195 -0.62 -1.58 -6.07
CA SER A 195 0.60 -1.18 -5.37
C SER A 195 1.31 0.01 -6.01
N ILE A 196 1.84 0.90 -5.17
CA ILE A 196 2.73 1.99 -5.59
C ILE A 196 4.17 1.45 -5.62
N PRO A 197 4.87 1.45 -6.77
CA PRO A 197 6.29 1.11 -6.83
C PRO A 197 7.12 1.91 -5.82
N THR A 198 7.86 1.20 -4.97
CA THR A 198 8.65 1.77 -3.90
C THR A 198 10.01 1.10 -3.80
N ARG A 199 11.07 1.91 -3.76
CA ARG A 199 12.45 1.46 -3.49
C ARG A 199 12.75 1.56 -2.00
N TYR A 200 13.62 0.66 -1.54
CA TYR A 200 14.09 0.61 -0.16
C TYR A 200 12.96 0.42 0.86
N MET A 201 11.91 -0.31 0.46
CA MET A 201 10.78 -0.66 1.32
C MET A 201 11.24 -1.30 2.64
N HIS A 202 10.61 -0.93 3.75
CA HIS A 202 10.95 -1.30 5.13
C HIS A 202 12.32 -0.82 5.62
N THR A 203 12.95 0.12 4.92
CA THR A 203 14.12 0.83 5.45
C THR A 203 13.72 2.16 6.08
N PRO A 204 14.58 2.80 6.90
CA PRO A 204 14.35 4.14 7.43
C PRO A 204 13.83 5.20 6.46
N VAL A 205 14.23 5.10 5.18
CA VAL A 205 14.03 6.10 4.16
C VAL A 205 13.74 5.40 2.84
N GLU A 206 12.52 5.57 2.36
CA GLU A 206 12.00 4.94 1.14
C GLU A 206 11.97 5.95 -0.01
N MET A 207 11.75 5.47 -1.24
CA MET A 207 11.63 6.32 -2.42
C MET A 207 10.49 5.86 -3.33
N CYS A 208 9.69 6.83 -3.78
CA CYS A 208 8.63 6.66 -4.77
C CYS A 208 8.80 7.68 -5.91
N SER A 209 8.09 7.47 -7.00
CA SER A 209 7.88 8.49 -8.05
C SER A 209 6.56 9.22 -7.80
N ILE A 210 6.54 10.54 -8.03
CA ILE A 210 5.31 11.35 -7.96
C ILE A 210 4.32 10.87 -9.03
N SER A 211 4.79 10.61 -10.25
CA SER A 211 3.91 10.18 -11.34
C SER A 211 3.28 8.81 -11.08
N ASP A 212 4.00 7.87 -10.46
CA ASP A 212 3.43 6.59 -10.04
C ASP A 212 2.27 6.78 -9.04
N ILE A 213 2.42 7.70 -8.08
CA ILE A 213 1.39 8.02 -7.08
C ILE A 213 0.16 8.62 -7.75
N GLU A 214 0.35 9.62 -8.62
CA GLU A 214 -0.74 10.29 -9.34
C GLU A 214 -1.51 9.30 -10.24
N HIS A 215 -0.79 8.47 -11.01
CA HIS A 215 -1.40 7.43 -11.82
C HIS A 215 -2.14 6.38 -10.99
N THR A 216 -1.67 6.07 -9.78
CA THR A 216 -2.38 5.16 -8.86
C THR A 216 -3.73 5.76 -8.45
N VAL A 217 -3.74 7.05 -8.07
CA VAL A 217 -4.97 7.78 -7.72
C VAL A 217 -5.96 7.76 -8.89
N ASP A 218 -5.50 8.13 -10.09
CA ASP A 218 -6.34 8.23 -11.28
C ASP A 218 -6.89 6.85 -11.68
N LEU A 219 -6.06 5.81 -11.66
CA LEU A 219 -6.46 4.45 -11.99
C LEU A 219 -7.58 3.94 -11.07
N ILE A 220 -7.44 4.13 -9.75
CA ILE A 220 -8.45 3.70 -8.78
C ILE A 220 -9.74 4.52 -8.96
N ALA A 221 -9.63 5.84 -9.11
CA ALA A 221 -10.78 6.71 -9.30
C ALA A 221 -11.55 6.36 -10.58
N GLU A 222 -10.87 6.19 -11.72
CA GLU A 222 -11.49 5.82 -12.99
C GLU A 222 -12.09 4.41 -12.94
N THR A 223 -11.46 3.47 -12.24
CA THR A 223 -12.03 2.13 -12.02
C THR A 223 -13.35 2.21 -11.26
N ILE A 224 -13.41 2.96 -10.16
CA ILE A 224 -14.62 3.12 -9.34
C ILE A 224 -15.72 3.87 -10.10
N LEU A 225 -15.38 4.92 -10.85
CA LEU A 225 -16.33 5.66 -11.68
C LEU A 225 -16.92 4.81 -12.81
N ALA A 226 -16.14 3.86 -13.34
CA ALA A 226 -16.58 2.93 -14.37
C ALA A 226 -17.41 1.75 -13.82
N MET A 227 -17.48 1.55 -12.49
CA MET A 227 -18.25 0.43 -11.93
C MET A 227 -19.75 0.56 -12.25
N PRO A 228 -20.38 -0.51 -12.75
CA PRO A 228 -21.81 -0.52 -13.01
C PRO A 228 -22.61 -0.55 -11.70
N LYS A 229 -23.89 -0.20 -11.79
CA LYS A 229 -24.84 -0.47 -10.71
C LYS A 229 -25.01 -1.97 -10.56
N ASN A 230 -24.78 -2.51 -9.36
CA ASN A 230 -24.77 -3.95 -9.06
C ASN A 230 -23.71 -4.73 -9.87
N PRO A 231 -22.41 -4.49 -9.62
CA PRO A 231 -21.36 -5.26 -10.28
C PRO A 231 -21.46 -6.75 -9.92
N ASP A 232 -21.25 -7.61 -10.91
CA ASP A 232 -21.11 -9.05 -10.71
C ASP A 232 -19.63 -9.38 -10.50
N PHE A 233 -19.32 -9.96 -9.34
CA PHE A 233 -17.96 -10.36 -8.96
C PHE A 233 -17.78 -11.87 -8.93
N LEU A 234 -18.74 -12.65 -9.42
CA LEU A 234 -18.55 -14.09 -9.57
C LEU A 234 -17.47 -14.35 -10.65
N PRO A 235 -16.35 -15.01 -10.29
CA PRO A 235 -15.49 -15.57 -11.30
C PRO A 235 -16.24 -16.79 -11.86
N TYR A 236 -16.49 -16.82 -13.17
CA TYR A 236 -17.14 -17.89 -13.96
C TYR A 236 -18.67 -17.82 -14.08
#